data_AF-A0A918A0D9-F1
#
_entry.id   AF-A0A918A0D9-F1
#
_cell.length_a   1.000
_cell.length_b   1.000
_cell.length_c   1.000
_cell.angle_alpha   90.00
_cell.angle_beta   90.00
_cell.angle_gamma   90.00
#
_symmetry.space_group_name_H-M   'P 1'
#
loop_
_entity.id
_entity.type
_entity.pdbx_description
1 polymer ?
#
loop_
_entity_poly.entity_id
_entity_poly.type
_entity_poly.pdbx_seq_one_letter_code
_entity_poly.pdbx_strand_id
1 'polypeptide(L)'
;MRSEEDLIRTLRTAADQAAQPPAAPGSLPPGSLRPGSLRPGSLSHAVAARRRARRFRQRAQVALATAAVVIVAGGTAAVLSGGGWQAQPAVTVDEPTEDKPTVGEPRLQVRPAGEVWPGAVVKMPAKAADGWKYRPVTGISPTEVLVTAESSFEKAGRLEVYDTSTGTARVVGEMPAPEGVKGYFSQAVEVGEKYYAWYGESPNNRDKWADFWIMPREGGTARQVGEVTGDLSRVERIGVTDDHLVWSVRQGGVYRIPLAGGAPEKIDDTDGLHLTSWPLAAGYAPGKSGEKNQNRVVNLETGQSTAVEAAPGTTQLTCATDWCFGAQRDRTVVQRIDGSDQEQLPEGMEFFGGELLGERFALVSPSSGGDPAGDYIPVRMVYDPATGQIGGVHRRSPEGSTSYGFGTSSSPTTIMYWDEDKKGHRECRTTSPAGNVSCQSTERGGGKEFTVLNTLAIKPAS
;
A
#
# COMPACT_ATOMS: atom_id res chain seq x y z
N MET A 1 13.97 -43.16 9.10
CA MET A 1 14.44 -43.48 7.73
C MET A 1 13.57 -44.61 7.22
N ARG A 2 12.89 -44.46 6.08
CA ARG A 2 12.17 -45.57 5.43
C ARG A 2 13.18 -46.40 4.64
N SER A 3 12.96 -47.71 4.49
CA SER A 3 13.88 -48.58 3.76
C SER A 3 13.76 -48.38 2.25
N GLU A 4 14.82 -48.75 1.53
CA GLU A 4 14.89 -48.68 0.07
C GLU A 4 13.81 -49.54 -0.62
N GLU A 5 13.36 -50.61 0.04
CA GLU A 5 12.29 -51.50 -0.42
C GLU A 5 10.91 -50.82 -0.48
N ASP A 6 10.59 -49.89 0.43
CA ASP A 6 9.35 -49.11 0.37
C ASP A 6 9.33 -48.18 -0.85
N LEU A 7 10.50 -47.64 -1.24
CA LEU A 7 10.63 -46.78 -2.41
C LEU A 7 10.38 -47.56 -3.71
N ILE A 8 10.96 -48.76 -3.81
CA ILE A 8 10.79 -49.67 -4.96
C ILE A 8 9.34 -50.17 -5.05
N ARG A 9 8.68 -50.46 -3.91
CA ARG A 9 7.26 -50.84 -3.87
C ARG A 9 6.36 -49.70 -4.37
N THR A 10 6.62 -48.46 -3.94
CA THR A 10 5.83 -47.29 -4.37
C THR A 10 5.94 -47.03 -5.88
N LEU A 11 7.15 -47.17 -6.44
CA LEU A 11 7.40 -46.95 -7.87
C LEU A 11 6.72 -48.00 -8.78
N ARG A 12 6.57 -49.25 -8.33
CA ARG A 12 5.83 -50.27 -9.10
C ARG A 12 4.33 -49.96 -9.17
N THR A 13 3.71 -49.56 -8.06
CA THR A 13 2.27 -49.22 -8.03
C THR A 13 1.92 -48.05 -8.97
N ALA A 14 2.84 -47.11 -9.17
CA ALA A 14 2.66 -46.00 -10.11
C ALA A 14 2.75 -46.43 -11.58
N ALA A 15 3.60 -47.42 -11.90
CA ALA A 15 3.74 -47.94 -13.27
C ALA A 15 2.49 -48.70 -13.73
N ASP A 16 1.87 -49.50 -12.85
CA ASP A 16 0.68 -50.29 -13.18
C ASP A 16 -0.57 -49.43 -13.44
N GLN A 17 -0.65 -48.21 -12.89
CA GLN A 17 -1.75 -47.27 -13.17
C GLN A 17 -1.64 -46.57 -14.53
N ALA A 18 -0.45 -46.51 -15.14
CA ALA A 18 -0.24 -45.85 -16.43
C ALA A 18 -0.61 -46.72 -17.65
N ALA A 19 -0.93 -48.01 -17.44
CA ALA A 19 -1.07 -49.00 -18.50
C ALA A 19 -2.52 -49.31 -18.94
N GLN A 20 -3.53 -48.60 -18.42
CA GLN A 20 -4.94 -48.83 -18.80
C GLN A 20 -5.37 -47.95 -20.00
N PRO A 21 -5.67 -48.53 -21.18
CA PRO A 21 -6.23 -47.77 -22.29
C PRO A 21 -7.69 -47.38 -22.02
N PRO A 22 -8.16 -46.22 -22.53
CA PRO A 22 -9.53 -45.75 -22.28
C PRO A 22 -10.57 -46.63 -22.97
N ALA A 23 -11.63 -46.97 -22.23
CA ALA A 23 -12.76 -47.73 -22.76
C ALA A 23 -13.58 -46.92 -23.79
N ALA A 24 -14.08 -47.60 -24.81
CA ALA A 24 -14.87 -46.99 -25.89
C ALA A 24 -16.26 -46.47 -25.41
N PRO A 25 -16.80 -45.41 -26.02
CA PRO A 25 -18.06 -44.81 -25.57
C PRO A 25 -19.29 -45.64 -25.98
N GLY A 26 -20.06 -46.07 -24.98
CA GLY A 26 -21.36 -46.72 -25.15
C GLY A 26 -22.49 -45.72 -25.44
N SER A 27 -23.44 -46.14 -26.26
CA SER A 27 -24.63 -45.39 -26.69
C SER A 27 -25.64 -45.12 -25.57
N LEU A 28 -26.29 -43.94 -25.59
CA LEU A 28 -27.47 -43.60 -24.78
C LEU A 28 -28.71 -43.28 -25.66
N PRO A 29 -29.94 -43.49 -25.15
CA PRO A 29 -31.18 -43.36 -25.93
C PRO A 29 -31.72 -41.91 -25.98
N PRO A 30 -32.67 -41.60 -26.88
CA PRO A 30 -33.16 -40.24 -27.08
C PRO A 30 -34.36 -39.86 -26.19
N GLY A 31 -34.35 -38.60 -25.71
CA GLY A 31 -35.56 -37.84 -25.40
C GLY A 31 -35.70 -37.31 -23.98
N SER A 32 -35.49 -36.00 -23.78
CA SER A 32 -36.34 -35.11 -22.98
C SER A 32 -35.83 -33.66 -22.99
N LEU A 33 -36.69 -32.76 -23.51
CA LEU A 33 -36.87 -31.33 -23.14
C LEU A 33 -35.65 -30.41 -22.88
N ARG A 34 -35.53 -29.36 -23.71
CA ARG A 34 -34.66 -28.19 -23.52
C ARG A 34 -35.17 -27.24 -22.41
N PRO A 35 -34.27 -26.74 -21.56
CA PRO A 35 -34.30 -25.36 -21.07
C PRO A 35 -33.34 -24.47 -21.89
N GLY A 36 -33.61 -23.16 -21.95
CA GLY A 36 -32.89 -22.23 -22.82
C GLY A 36 -31.42 -21.98 -22.43
N SER A 37 -30.57 -21.74 -23.42
CA SER A 37 -29.16 -21.39 -23.24
C SER A 37 -29.00 -19.99 -22.62
N LEU A 38 -28.61 -19.92 -21.36
CA LEU A 38 -28.06 -18.69 -20.77
C LEU A 38 -26.60 -18.53 -21.23
N ARG A 39 -26.27 -17.38 -21.85
CA ARG A 39 -24.92 -17.07 -22.31
C ARG A 39 -23.99 -16.83 -21.11
N PRO A 40 -22.76 -17.38 -21.07
CA PRO A 40 -21.82 -17.19 -19.95
C PRO A 40 -21.48 -15.73 -19.60
N GLY A 41 -21.59 -14.79 -20.54
CA GLY A 41 -21.21 -13.39 -20.35
C GLY A 41 -22.16 -12.52 -19.49
N SER A 42 -23.33 -13.01 -19.05
CA SER A 42 -24.27 -12.18 -18.27
C SER A 42 -24.00 -12.14 -16.76
N LEU A 43 -23.27 -13.12 -16.21
CA LEU A 43 -23.07 -13.24 -14.76
C LEU A 43 -21.98 -12.30 -14.23
N SER A 44 -20.85 -12.17 -14.95
CA SER A 44 -19.79 -11.20 -14.62
C SER A 44 -20.33 -9.76 -14.63
N HIS A 45 -21.10 -9.39 -15.65
CA HIS A 45 -21.80 -8.10 -15.71
C HIS A 45 -22.77 -7.88 -14.54
N ALA A 46 -23.53 -8.91 -14.14
CA ALA A 46 -24.45 -8.82 -13.00
C ALA A 46 -23.72 -8.62 -11.66
N VAL A 47 -22.58 -9.31 -11.45
CA VAL A 47 -21.74 -9.14 -10.25
C VAL A 47 -21.10 -7.74 -10.21
N ALA A 48 -20.50 -7.29 -11.32
CA ALA A 48 -19.92 -5.95 -11.43
C ALA A 48 -20.96 -4.82 -11.27
N ALA A 49 -22.20 -5.04 -11.72
CA ALA A 49 -23.32 -4.11 -11.47
C ALA A 49 -23.75 -4.11 -10.00
N ARG A 50 -23.82 -5.29 -9.35
CA ARG A 50 -24.19 -5.41 -7.92
C ARG A 50 -23.14 -4.79 -6.99
N ARG A 51 -21.84 -4.94 -7.29
CA ARG A 51 -20.73 -4.26 -6.58
C ARG A 51 -20.82 -2.73 -6.73
N ARG A 52 -21.03 -2.21 -7.96
CA ARG A 52 -21.26 -0.77 -8.21
C ARG A 52 -22.46 -0.22 -7.43
N ALA A 53 -23.59 -0.91 -7.45
CA ALA A 53 -24.79 -0.48 -6.72
C ALA A 53 -24.58 -0.40 -5.19
N ARG A 54 -23.75 -1.26 -4.61
CA ARG A 54 -23.42 -1.24 -3.17
C ARG A 54 -22.53 -0.04 -2.80
N ARG A 55 -21.49 0.25 -3.60
CA ARG A 55 -20.63 1.44 -3.43
C ARG A 55 -21.43 2.75 -3.54
N PHE A 56 -22.37 2.84 -4.48
CA PHE A 56 -23.27 4.00 -4.59
C PHE A 56 -24.18 4.19 -3.37
N ARG A 57 -24.74 3.11 -2.80
CA ARG A 57 -25.57 3.20 -1.59
C ARG A 57 -24.77 3.62 -0.36
N GLN A 58 -23.52 3.16 -0.22
CA GLN A 58 -22.63 3.61 0.86
C GLN A 58 -22.33 5.11 0.76
N ARG A 59 -22.12 5.65 -0.45
CA ARG A 59 -21.97 7.11 -0.66
C ARG A 59 -23.28 7.87 -0.38
N ALA A 60 -24.44 7.32 -0.76
CA ALA A 60 -25.74 7.96 -0.51
C ALA A 60 -26.14 8.04 0.98
N GLN A 61 -25.69 7.11 1.82
CA GLN A 61 -25.99 7.12 3.27
C GLN A 61 -25.26 8.23 4.06
N VAL A 62 -24.26 8.89 3.47
CA VAL A 62 -23.54 10.02 4.10
C VAL A 62 -24.29 11.35 3.93
N ALA A 63 -25.26 11.43 3.01
CA ALA A 63 -25.96 12.67 2.65
C ALA A 63 -27.17 13.04 3.56
N LEU A 64 -27.41 12.32 4.67
CA LEU A 64 -28.58 12.51 5.54
C LEU A 64 -28.20 12.80 7.00
N ALA A 65 -27.46 13.89 7.21
CA ALA A 65 -27.22 14.45 8.55
C ALA A 65 -26.90 15.97 8.52
N THR A 66 -27.88 16.79 8.12
CA THR A 66 -27.78 18.26 8.24
C THR A 66 -29.11 18.85 8.70
N ALA A 67 -29.22 19.14 10.00
CA ALA A 67 -30.32 19.92 10.58
C ALA A 67 -29.85 20.72 11.81
N ALA A 68 -29.66 22.03 11.58
CA ALA A 68 -29.77 23.16 12.50
C ALA A 68 -29.15 23.13 13.92
N VAL A 69 -28.25 24.10 14.20
CA VAL A 69 -28.47 25.19 15.19
C VAL A 69 -27.85 26.48 14.62
N VAL A 70 -28.45 27.66 14.88
CA VAL A 70 -27.99 28.99 14.40
C VAL A 70 -28.21 30.05 15.51
N ILE A 71 -27.48 31.19 15.43
CA ILE A 71 -27.64 32.47 16.18
C ILE A 71 -27.29 32.38 17.71
N VAL A 72 -26.73 33.36 18.46
CA VAL A 72 -26.36 34.80 18.36
C VAL A 72 -25.00 34.99 19.11
N ALA A 73 -24.20 36.06 19.09
CA ALA A 73 -24.21 37.44 18.52
C ALA A 73 -22.72 37.83 18.19
N GLY A 74 -22.23 39.07 17.98
CA GLY A 74 -22.75 40.46 18.00
C GLY A 74 -21.86 41.39 18.85
N GLY A 75 -21.18 42.38 18.24
CA GLY A 75 -20.34 43.35 18.98
C GLY A 75 -19.42 44.23 18.12
N THR A 76 -19.86 45.45 17.81
CA THR A 76 -19.13 46.46 17.03
C THR A 76 -18.35 47.45 17.90
N ALA A 77 -17.20 47.94 17.43
CA ALA A 77 -16.73 49.30 17.70
C ALA A 77 -15.82 49.81 16.59
N ALA A 78 -16.03 51.05 16.14
CA ALA A 78 -15.21 51.73 15.14
C ALA A 78 -14.44 52.89 15.79
N VAL A 79 -13.30 53.28 15.21
CA VAL A 79 -12.67 54.58 15.47
C VAL A 79 -12.33 55.23 14.13
N LEU A 80 -12.94 56.38 13.89
CA LEU A 80 -12.62 57.29 12.79
C LEU A 80 -11.69 58.40 13.29
N SER A 81 -10.66 58.74 12.50
CA SER A 81 -9.97 60.04 12.44
C SER A 81 -9.00 60.01 11.25
N GLY A 82 -8.84 61.04 10.41
CA GLY A 82 -9.54 62.33 10.36
C GLY A 82 -8.58 63.48 10.01
N GLY A 83 -8.48 63.85 8.73
CA GLY A 83 -7.64 64.96 8.25
C GLY A 83 -6.13 64.64 8.18
N GLY A 84 -5.30 65.37 7.42
CA GLY A 84 -5.58 66.46 6.49
C GLY A 84 -4.29 66.87 5.77
N TRP A 85 -4.36 67.33 4.53
CA TRP A 85 -3.18 67.71 3.74
C TRP A 85 -2.38 68.87 4.34
N GLN A 86 -1.06 68.69 4.49
CA GLN A 86 -0.08 69.76 4.39
C GLN A 86 1.10 69.27 3.55
N ALA A 87 1.45 70.03 2.51
CA ALA A 87 2.59 69.77 1.64
C ALA A 87 3.73 70.74 1.97
N GLN A 88 4.90 70.20 2.34
CA GLN A 88 6.21 70.86 2.37
C GLN A 88 7.30 69.78 2.07
N PRO A 89 8.58 70.14 1.89
CA PRO A 89 9.19 70.26 0.57
C PRO A 89 10.01 69.02 0.20
N ALA A 90 10.40 68.92 -1.08
CA ALA A 90 11.30 67.87 -1.53
C ALA A 90 12.68 67.95 -0.85
N VAL A 91 12.95 67.03 0.07
CA VAL A 91 14.30 66.71 0.53
C VAL A 91 14.82 65.59 -0.37
N THR A 92 15.85 65.87 -1.16
CA THR A 92 16.68 64.82 -1.77
C THR A 92 17.44 64.12 -0.65
N VAL A 93 16.90 62.99 -0.21
CA VAL A 93 17.60 62.01 0.62
C VAL A 93 18.35 61.09 -0.34
N ASP A 94 19.66 60.99 -0.20
CA ASP A 94 20.42 59.93 -0.84
C ASP A 94 19.87 58.58 -0.36
N GLU A 95 19.35 57.76 -1.28
CA GLU A 95 18.81 56.44 -0.92
C GLU A 95 19.91 55.63 -0.22
N PRO A 96 19.71 55.22 1.05
CA PRO A 96 20.48 54.11 1.57
C PRO A 96 20.16 52.92 0.69
N THR A 97 21.17 52.16 0.27
CA THR A 97 20.96 50.89 -0.41
C THR A 97 20.25 49.95 0.57
N GLU A 98 18.92 49.98 0.53
CA GLU A 98 18.09 49.15 1.37
C GLU A 98 18.26 47.72 0.86
N ASP A 99 19.11 46.96 1.57
CA ASP A 99 19.19 45.50 1.45
C ASP A 99 17.79 44.97 1.73
N LYS A 100 16.97 44.87 0.68
CA LYS A 100 15.66 44.24 0.73
C LYS A 100 15.88 42.89 1.37
N PRO A 101 15.27 42.61 2.54
CA PRO A 101 15.27 41.26 3.06
C PRO A 101 14.72 40.39 1.94
N THR A 102 15.56 39.50 1.41
CA THR A 102 15.09 38.52 0.44
C THR A 102 14.03 37.75 1.20
N VAL A 103 12.76 38.01 0.88
CA VAL A 103 11.62 37.34 1.50
C VAL A 103 11.72 35.90 1.06
N GLY A 104 12.45 35.12 1.86
CA GLY A 104 12.68 33.71 1.60
C GLY A 104 11.32 33.05 1.44
N GLU A 105 11.19 32.24 0.39
CA GLU A 105 9.92 31.60 0.08
C GLU A 105 9.35 30.92 1.34
N PRO A 106 8.04 31.05 1.62
CA PRO A 106 7.46 30.53 2.85
C PRO A 106 7.80 29.06 3.04
N ARG A 107 8.70 28.76 4.00
CA ARG A 107 9.08 27.38 4.31
C ARG A 107 7.83 26.61 4.68
N LEU A 108 7.61 25.48 4.00
CA LEU A 108 6.53 24.55 4.29
C LEU A 108 6.57 24.11 5.76
N GLN A 109 5.62 24.60 6.57
CA GLN A 109 5.50 24.18 7.96
C GLN A 109 4.73 22.86 8.04
N VAL A 110 5.47 21.77 8.09
CA VAL A 110 4.91 20.42 8.23
C VAL A 110 4.61 20.15 9.71
N ARG A 111 3.39 19.72 10.02
CA ARG A 111 2.99 19.29 11.37
C ARG A 111 2.98 17.77 11.48
N PRO A 112 3.19 17.18 12.67
CA PRO A 112 2.99 15.75 12.89
C PRO A 112 1.63 15.26 12.41
N ALA A 113 1.57 14.06 11.84
CA ALA A 113 0.33 13.47 11.32
C ALA A 113 -0.77 13.36 12.39
N GLY A 114 -0.41 13.20 13.67
CA GLY A 114 -1.35 13.20 14.79
C GLY A 114 -1.96 14.58 15.13
N GLU A 115 -1.35 15.68 14.68
CA GLU A 115 -1.93 17.03 14.78
C GLU A 115 -2.83 17.38 13.58
N VAL A 116 -2.53 16.80 12.42
CA VAL A 116 -3.28 17.02 11.17
C VAL A 116 -4.50 16.11 11.10
N TRP A 117 -4.33 14.83 11.47
CA TRP A 117 -5.38 13.81 11.48
C TRP A 117 -5.38 13.04 12.81
N PRO A 118 -5.77 13.68 13.94
CA PRO A 118 -5.73 13.06 15.27
C PRO A 118 -6.55 11.77 15.39
N GLY A 119 -7.66 11.66 14.66
CA GLY A 119 -8.48 10.44 14.62
C GLY A 119 -7.89 9.30 13.77
N ALA A 120 -6.79 9.52 13.06
CA ALA A 120 -6.14 8.55 12.19
C ALA A 120 -4.79 8.06 12.72
N VAL A 121 -4.28 8.63 13.82
CA VAL A 121 -3.01 8.24 14.43
C VAL A 121 -3.25 7.64 15.81
N VAL A 122 -2.82 6.40 16.00
CA VAL A 122 -3.08 5.59 17.20
C VAL A 122 -1.81 4.91 17.71
N LYS A 123 -1.80 4.51 18.99
CA LYS A 123 -0.80 3.58 19.53
C LYS A 123 -1.31 2.14 19.39
N MET A 124 -0.40 1.23 19.11
CA MET A 124 -0.63 -0.21 19.01
C MET A 124 0.58 -0.92 19.62
N PRO A 125 0.44 -1.98 20.43
CA PRO A 125 1.61 -2.70 20.94
C PRO A 125 2.44 -3.27 19.78
N ALA A 126 3.75 -3.34 19.95
CA ALA A 126 4.65 -3.94 18.96
C ALA A 126 4.68 -5.48 19.06
N LYS A 127 3.96 -6.05 20.03
CA LYS A 127 3.88 -7.49 20.31
C LYS A 127 2.47 -7.90 20.74
N ALA A 128 2.09 -9.13 20.40
CA ALA A 128 0.95 -9.82 20.97
C ALA A 128 1.17 -10.15 22.46
N ALA A 129 0.09 -10.53 23.16
CA ALA A 129 0.13 -10.86 24.58
C ALA A 129 1.00 -12.07 24.92
N ASP A 130 1.22 -12.98 23.97
CA ASP A 130 2.14 -14.12 24.05
C ASP A 130 3.59 -13.78 23.64
N GLY A 131 3.89 -12.51 23.39
CA GLY A 131 5.22 -11.99 23.09
C GLY A 131 5.65 -12.08 21.62
N TRP A 132 4.82 -12.65 20.73
CA TRP A 132 5.06 -12.64 19.29
C TRP A 132 5.08 -11.20 18.76
N LYS A 133 5.95 -10.89 17.80
CA LYS A 133 6.04 -9.52 17.27
C LYS A 133 4.90 -9.27 16.29
N TYR A 134 4.26 -8.12 16.38
CA TYR A 134 3.37 -7.70 15.30
C TYR A 134 4.17 -7.08 14.15
N ARG A 135 3.80 -7.46 12.94
CA ARG A 135 4.17 -6.76 11.71
C ARG A 135 2.88 -6.30 11.03
N PRO A 136 2.65 -4.99 10.91
CA PRO A 136 1.42 -4.47 10.32
C PRO A 136 1.31 -4.79 8.82
N VAL A 137 0.10 -5.06 8.34
CA VAL A 137 -0.19 -5.39 6.93
C VAL A 137 -0.92 -4.24 6.23
N THR A 138 -2.11 -3.89 6.69
CA THR A 138 -2.91 -2.75 6.20
C THR A 138 -4.05 -2.47 7.17
N GLY A 139 -4.66 -1.28 7.08
CA GLY A 139 -5.98 -1.04 7.65
C GLY A 139 -7.03 -1.79 6.83
N ILE A 140 -8.01 -2.38 7.51
CA ILE A 140 -9.17 -3.06 6.88
C ILE A 140 -10.50 -2.38 7.21
N SER A 141 -10.47 -1.45 8.15
CA SER A 141 -11.50 -0.46 8.46
C SER A 141 -10.82 0.78 9.10
N PRO A 142 -11.54 1.85 9.47
CA PRO A 142 -10.95 2.99 10.19
C PRO A 142 -10.28 2.61 11.52
N THR A 143 -10.77 1.59 12.21
CA THR A 143 -10.28 1.17 13.55
C THR A 143 -9.66 -0.23 13.57
N GLU A 144 -9.70 -0.99 12.48
CA GLU A 144 -9.09 -2.32 12.42
C GLU A 144 -7.84 -2.32 11.54
N VAL A 145 -6.73 -2.80 12.10
CA VAL A 145 -5.47 -3.05 11.41
C VAL A 145 -5.25 -4.56 11.31
N LEU A 146 -5.06 -5.08 10.11
CA LEU A 146 -4.58 -6.44 9.90
C LEU A 146 -3.09 -6.49 10.21
N VAL A 147 -2.67 -7.48 11.00
CA VAL A 147 -1.28 -7.71 11.39
C VAL A 147 -0.94 -9.20 11.23
N THR A 148 0.32 -9.50 10.91
CA THR A 148 0.86 -10.85 11.13
C THR A 148 1.54 -10.88 12.48
N ALA A 149 1.29 -11.91 13.28
CA ALA A 149 2.14 -12.22 14.42
C ALA A 149 3.33 -13.08 13.95
N GLU A 150 4.54 -12.58 14.19
CA GLU A 150 5.81 -13.22 13.87
C GLU A 150 6.51 -13.79 15.11
N SER A 151 6.86 -15.07 15.07
CA SER A 151 7.62 -15.76 16.14
C SER A 151 9.11 -15.35 16.14
N SER A 152 9.63 -15.09 14.94
CA SER A 152 10.93 -14.49 14.68
C SER A 152 10.84 -13.71 13.37
N PHE A 153 11.85 -12.88 13.06
CA PHE A 153 11.93 -12.12 11.81
C PHE A 153 11.51 -12.96 10.58
N GLU A 154 10.53 -12.46 9.83
CA GLU A 154 9.98 -13.06 8.59
C GLU A 154 9.33 -14.45 8.77
N LYS A 155 9.00 -14.84 10.02
CA LYS A 155 8.23 -16.04 10.34
C LYS A 155 6.87 -15.68 10.92
N ALA A 156 6.03 -15.09 10.07
CA ALA A 156 4.60 -14.96 10.30
C ALA A 156 3.99 -16.36 10.51
N GLY A 157 3.38 -16.58 11.67
CA GLY A 157 2.73 -17.86 12.00
C GLY A 157 1.22 -17.76 12.13
N ARG A 158 0.65 -16.56 12.27
CA ARG A 158 -0.80 -16.34 12.28
C ARG A 158 -1.18 -14.91 11.86
N LEU A 159 -2.38 -14.75 11.31
CA LEU A 159 -3.02 -13.47 11.05
C LEU A 159 -3.87 -13.06 12.26
N GLU A 160 -3.80 -11.79 12.64
CA GLU A 160 -4.65 -11.19 13.66
C GLU A 160 -5.25 -9.87 13.15
N VAL A 161 -6.41 -9.51 13.67
CA VAL A 161 -6.98 -8.16 13.50
C VAL A 161 -6.88 -7.43 14.83
N TYR A 162 -6.16 -6.31 14.83
CA TYR A 162 -6.05 -5.40 15.96
C TYR A 162 -7.10 -4.29 15.84
N ASP A 163 -7.99 -4.20 16.82
CA ASP A 163 -8.93 -3.09 16.96
C ASP A 163 -8.28 -1.98 17.79
N THR A 164 -8.04 -0.84 17.15
CA THR A 164 -7.38 0.34 17.72
C THR A 164 -8.29 1.15 18.63
N SER A 165 -9.59 0.88 18.66
CA SER A 165 -10.56 1.56 19.54
C SER A 165 -10.70 0.86 20.89
N THR A 166 -10.58 -0.47 20.92
CA THR A 166 -10.60 -1.29 22.14
C THR A 166 -9.19 -1.62 22.66
N GLY A 167 -8.18 -1.50 21.80
CA GLY A 167 -6.79 -1.90 22.09
C GLY A 167 -6.56 -3.40 22.05
N THR A 168 -7.49 -4.19 21.49
CA THR A 168 -7.46 -5.67 21.54
C THR A 168 -7.18 -6.29 20.17
N ALA A 169 -6.41 -7.38 20.14
CA ALA A 169 -6.30 -8.23 18.95
C ALA A 169 -7.23 -9.45 19.03
N ARG A 170 -7.70 -9.90 17.87
CA ARG A 170 -8.34 -11.22 17.68
C ARG A 170 -7.55 -12.03 16.65
N VAL A 171 -7.33 -13.31 16.95
CA VAL A 171 -6.74 -14.25 15.98
C VAL A 171 -7.75 -14.55 14.88
N VAL A 172 -7.28 -14.52 13.63
CA VAL A 172 -8.03 -14.93 12.44
C VAL A 172 -7.76 -16.40 12.14
N GLY A 173 -6.48 -16.79 12.14
CA GLY A 173 -6.03 -18.16 11.91
C GLY A 173 -4.53 -18.27 11.68
N GLU A 174 -4.03 -19.49 11.67
CA GLU A 174 -2.61 -19.79 11.45
C GLU A 174 -2.19 -19.56 9.98
N MET A 175 -0.98 -19.06 9.78
CA MET A 175 -0.29 -18.96 8.49
C MET A 175 0.70 -20.13 8.38
N PRO A 176 0.31 -21.26 7.78
CA PRO A 176 1.21 -22.40 7.64
C PRO A 176 2.41 -22.11 6.75
N ALA A 177 3.49 -22.84 7.01
CA ALA A 177 4.60 -23.05 6.09
C ALA A 177 4.58 -24.52 5.62
N PRO A 178 4.97 -24.83 4.37
CA PRO A 178 5.05 -26.21 3.90
C PRO A 178 6.03 -27.06 4.72
N GLU A 179 5.66 -28.31 4.98
CA GLU A 179 6.46 -29.22 5.82
C GLU A 179 7.87 -29.44 5.22
N GLY A 180 8.89 -29.37 6.07
CA GLY A 180 10.29 -29.57 5.67
C GLY A 180 10.96 -28.39 4.95
N VAL A 181 10.22 -27.35 4.54
CA VAL A 181 10.79 -26.18 3.84
C VAL A 181 11.43 -25.21 4.82
N LYS A 182 12.73 -25.39 5.06
CA LYS A 182 13.55 -24.47 5.87
C LYS A 182 13.69 -23.12 5.19
N GLY A 183 13.26 -22.04 5.84
CA GLY A 183 13.44 -20.68 5.33
C GLY A 183 12.37 -20.22 4.34
N TYR A 184 11.20 -20.87 4.36
CA TYR A 184 9.97 -20.32 3.79
C TYR A 184 9.59 -19.00 4.49
N PHE A 185 9.10 -18.03 3.72
CA PHE A 185 8.62 -16.74 4.18
C PHE A 185 7.31 -16.37 3.47
N SER A 186 6.30 -15.95 4.22
CA SER A 186 5.04 -15.45 3.68
C SER A 186 5.22 -14.00 3.20
N GLN A 187 4.81 -13.73 1.97
CA GLN A 187 4.89 -12.44 1.29
C GLN A 187 3.50 -11.81 1.09
N ALA A 188 3.48 -10.47 1.07
CA ALA A 188 2.43 -9.61 0.51
C ALA A 188 0.98 -10.09 0.76
N VAL A 189 0.46 -9.81 1.96
CA VAL A 189 -0.88 -10.25 2.37
C VAL A 189 -1.95 -9.33 1.77
N GLU A 190 -2.96 -9.91 1.11
CA GLU A 190 -4.04 -9.20 0.43
C GLU A 190 -5.39 -9.40 1.13
N VAL A 191 -6.26 -8.39 1.07
CA VAL A 191 -7.56 -8.36 1.77
C VAL A 191 -8.71 -8.25 0.77
N GLY A 192 -9.40 -9.37 0.53
CA GLY A 192 -10.63 -9.41 -0.25
C GLY A 192 -11.90 -9.17 0.57
N GLU A 193 -13.05 -9.26 -0.10
CA GLU A 193 -14.36 -9.18 0.58
C GLU A 193 -14.58 -10.36 1.54
N LYS A 194 -14.18 -11.57 1.13
CA LYS A 194 -14.42 -12.85 1.84
C LYS A 194 -13.17 -13.57 2.34
N TYR A 195 -11.99 -13.23 1.80
CA TYR A 195 -10.76 -13.97 2.06
C TYR A 195 -9.60 -13.01 2.32
N TYR A 196 -8.72 -13.41 3.22
CA TYR A 196 -7.32 -12.99 3.18
C TYR A 196 -6.57 -13.92 2.24
N ALA A 197 -5.59 -13.40 1.51
CA ALA A 197 -4.69 -14.18 0.68
C ALA A 197 -3.23 -13.78 0.94
N TRP A 198 -2.29 -14.67 0.67
CA TRP A 198 -0.87 -14.38 0.62
C TRP A 198 -0.19 -15.39 -0.31
N TYR A 199 1.07 -15.17 -0.60
CA TYR A 199 1.90 -16.17 -1.26
C TYR A 199 3.15 -16.44 -0.44
N GLY A 200 3.68 -17.66 -0.51
CA GLY A 200 5.03 -17.96 -0.03
C GLY A 200 6.00 -18.03 -1.19
N GLU A 201 7.28 -17.80 -0.93
CA GLU A 201 8.36 -18.19 -1.86
C GLU A 201 9.33 -19.15 -1.19
N SER A 202 10.03 -19.93 -2.01
CA SER A 202 11.13 -20.76 -1.57
C SER A 202 12.31 -19.91 -1.04
N PRO A 203 13.21 -20.49 -0.23
CA PRO A 203 14.53 -19.90 0.02
C PRO A 203 15.27 -19.59 -1.28
N ASN A 204 16.34 -18.78 -1.18
CA ASN A 204 17.26 -18.41 -2.28
C ASN A 204 18.06 -19.60 -2.88
N ASN A 205 17.37 -20.58 -3.46
CA ASN A 205 17.92 -21.67 -4.26
C ASN A 205 17.58 -21.44 -5.76
N ARG A 206 17.82 -22.44 -6.61
CA ARG A 206 17.56 -22.35 -8.06
C ARG A 206 16.13 -22.75 -8.45
N ASP A 207 15.47 -23.52 -7.60
CA ASP A 207 14.17 -24.14 -7.86
C ASP A 207 13.05 -23.22 -7.37
N LYS A 208 12.99 -22.03 -7.97
CA LYS A 208 12.03 -21.00 -7.59
C LYS A 208 10.60 -21.45 -7.83
N TRP A 209 9.84 -21.42 -6.75
CA TRP A 209 8.40 -21.65 -6.74
C TRP A 209 7.71 -20.63 -5.83
N ALA A 210 6.42 -20.42 -6.08
CA ALA A 210 5.54 -19.63 -5.23
C ALA A 210 4.24 -20.41 -5.00
N ASP A 211 3.82 -20.54 -3.75
CA ASP A 211 2.51 -21.12 -3.40
C ASP A 211 1.54 -20.01 -3.03
N PHE A 212 0.26 -20.25 -3.26
CA PHE A 212 -0.80 -19.29 -3.00
C PHE A 212 -1.72 -19.85 -1.93
N TRP A 213 -1.99 -19.05 -0.91
CA TRP A 213 -2.82 -19.42 0.23
C TRP A 213 -4.02 -18.47 0.36
N ILE A 214 -5.13 -19.01 0.88
CA ILE A 214 -6.24 -18.20 1.36
C ILE A 214 -6.72 -18.63 2.74
N MET A 215 -7.38 -17.71 3.44
CA MET A 215 -8.06 -17.91 4.71
C MET A 215 -9.39 -17.12 4.72
N PRO A 216 -10.51 -17.67 5.23
CA PRO A 216 -11.77 -16.91 5.36
C PRO A 216 -11.59 -15.66 6.22
N ARG A 217 -12.27 -14.56 5.86
CA ARG A 217 -12.10 -13.25 6.53
C ARG A 217 -12.64 -13.25 7.97
N GLU A 218 -13.66 -14.05 8.21
CA GLU A 218 -14.23 -14.36 9.52
C GLU A 218 -13.29 -15.20 10.41
N GLY A 219 -12.27 -15.82 9.83
CA GLY A 219 -11.32 -16.71 10.50
C GLY A 219 -11.48 -18.18 10.12
N GLY A 220 -10.49 -18.99 10.49
CA GLY A 220 -10.48 -20.44 10.25
C GLY A 220 -9.17 -20.96 9.67
N THR A 221 -9.23 -22.16 9.10
CA THR A 221 -8.05 -22.86 8.57
C THR A 221 -7.63 -22.28 7.22
N ALA A 222 -6.35 -21.90 7.12
CA ALA A 222 -5.71 -21.58 5.85
C ALA A 222 -5.68 -22.78 4.90
N ARG A 223 -5.77 -22.53 3.59
CA ARG A 223 -5.60 -23.58 2.57
C ARG A 223 -4.80 -23.08 1.38
N GLN A 224 -3.96 -23.96 0.85
CA GLN A 224 -3.27 -23.74 -0.40
C GLN A 224 -4.30 -23.78 -1.55
N VAL A 225 -4.13 -22.89 -2.53
CA VAL A 225 -4.93 -22.79 -3.75
C VAL A 225 -4.18 -23.41 -4.93
N GLY A 226 -2.85 -23.25 -4.94
CA GLY A 226 -1.96 -23.89 -5.90
C GLY A 226 -0.50 -23.49 -5.68
N GLU A 227 0.36 -24.01 -6.54
CA GLU A 227 1.80 -23.74 -6.59
C GLU A 227 2.18 -23.48 -8.05
N VAL A 228 3.12 -22.55 -8.26
CA VAL A 228 3.65 -22.21 -9.59
C VAL A 228 5.17 -22.12 -9.56
N THR A 229 5.80 -22.45 -10.68
CA THR A 229 7.26 -22.50 -10.85
C THR A 229 7.72 -21.62 -12.01
N GLY A 230 9.04 -21.41 -12.14
CA GLY A 230 9.64 -20.73 -13.29
C GLY A 230 9.31 -19.23 -13.32
N ASP A 231 8.87 -18.72 -14.48
CA ASP A 231 8.54 -17.29 -14.60
C ASP A 231 7.20 -16.92 -13.93
N LEU A 232 6.27 -17.89 -13.79
CA LEU A 232 5.01 -17.67 -13.07
C LEU A 232 5.20 -17.45 -11.57
N SER A 233 6.30 -17.96 -10.99
CA SER A 233 6.65 -17.78 -9.58
C SER A 233 7.31 -16.44 -9.29
N ARG A 234 7.54 -15.58 -10.30
CA ARG A 234 8.11 -14.24 -10.11
C ARG A 234 7.01 -13.23 -9.78
N VAL A 235 6.26 -13.52 -8.72
CA VAL A 235 5.14 -12.70 -8.25
C VAL A 235 5.61 -11.28 -7.92
N GLU A 236 4.80 -10.29 -8.25
CA GLU A 236 4.98 -8.91 -7.80
C GLU A 236 3.87 -8.49 -6.83
N ARG A 237 2.62 -8.75 -7.21
CA ARG A 237 1.43 -8.48 -6.42
C ARG A 237 0.37 -9.54 -6.69
N ILE A 238 -0.39 -9.86 -5.65
CA ILE A 238 -1.59 -10.68 -5.68
C ILE A 238 -2.86 -9.83 -5.47
N GLY A 239 -3.99 -10.38 -5.89
CA GLY A 239 -5.36 -9.93 -5.65
C GLY A 239 -6.22 -11.14 -5.26
N VAL A 240 -7.31 -10.94 -4.51
CA VAL A 240 -8.23 -12.05 -4.19
C VAL A 240 -9.69 -11.64 -4.32
N THR A 241 -10.48 -12.53 -4.92
CA THR A 241 -11.89 -12.33 -5.26
C THR A 241 -12.76 -13.36 -4.53
N ASP A 242 -14.02 -13.51 -4.97
CA ASP A 242 -14.94 -14.51 -4.41
C ASP A 242 -14.63 -15.93 -4.90
N ASP A 243 -14.00 -16.06 -6.08
CA ASP A 243 -13.85 -17.32 -6.81
C ASP A 243 -12.44 -17.54 -7.42
N HIS A 244 -11.60 -16.50 -7.51
CA HIS A 244 -10.20 -16.58 -7.96
C HIS A 244 -9.21 -15.87 -7.03
N LEU A 245 -7.99 -16.39 -6.97
CA LEU A 245 -6.79 -15.64 -6.62
C LEU A 245 -6.14 -15.17 -7.93
N VAL A 246 -5.63 -13.93 -7.94
CA VAL A 246 -5.09 -13.24 -9.10
C VAL A 246 -3.67 -12.77 -8.76
N TRP A 247 -2.75 -12.72 -9.72
CA TRP A 247 -1.43 -12.12 -9.51
C TRP A 247 -0.80 -11.58 -10.80
N SER A 248 0.07 -10.57 -10.67
CA SER A 248 0.98 -10.20 -11.75
C SER A 248 2.39 -10.74 -11.50
N VAL A 249 3.11 -10.94 -12.60
CA VAL A 249 4.50 -11.39 -12.61
C VAL A 249 5.42 -10.31 -13.17
N ARG A 250 6.69 -10.31 -12.77
CA ARG A 250 7.69 -9.31 -13.20
C ARG A 250 7.85 -9.16 -14.71
N GLN A 251 7.58 -10.23 -15.46
CA GLN A 251 7.65 -10.27 -16.93
C GLN A 251 6.54 -11.19 -17.44
N GLY A 252 5.59 -10.65 -18.22
CA GLY A 252 4.41 -11.37 -18.69
C GLY A 252 3.17 -10.50 -18.60
N GLY A 253 2.22 -10.89 -17.76
CA GLY A 253 0.97 -10.17 -17.53
C GLY A 253 0.31 -10.58 -16.22
N VAL A 254 -1.02 -10.59 -16.19
CA VAL A 254 -1.80 -10.96 -15.01
C VAL A 254 -2.42 -12.35 -15.21
N TYR A 255 -2.31 -13.17 -14.16
CA TYR A 255 -2.77 -14.55 -14.12
C TYR A 255 -3.79 -14.71 -13.01
N ARG A 256 -4.60 -15.77 -13.10
CA ARG A 256 -5.56 -16.18 -12.07
C ARG A 256 -5.52 -17.69 -11.87
N ILE A 257 -5.93 -18.12 -10.69
CA ILE A 257 -6.18 -19.53 -10.36
C ILE A 257 -7.53 -19.61 -9.64
N PRO A 258 -8.42 -20.55 -10.00
CA PRO A 258 -9.67 -20.73 -9.28
C PRO A 258 -9.39 -21.05 -7.81
N LEU A 259 -10.14 -20.45 -6.89
CA LEU A 259 -9.99 -20.74 -5.47
C LEU A 259 -10.28 -22.21 -5.16
N ALA A 260 -11.06 -22.93 -5.98
CA ALA A 260 -11.27 -24.37 -5.84
C ALA A 260 -10.01 -25.22 -6.15
N GLY A 261 -8.92 -24.60 -6.60
CA GLY A 261 -7.77 -25.27 -7.20
C GLY A 261 -7.95 -25.46 -8.71
N GLY A 262 -6.85 -25.69 -9.42
CA GLY A 262 -6.83 -25.87 -10.88
C GLY A 262 -5.51 -25.42 -11.50
N ALA A 263 -5.48 -25.34 -12.82
CA ALA A 263 -4.36 -24.75 -13.54
C ALA A 263 -4.41 -23.20 -13.46
N PRO A 264 -3.25 -22.52 -13.36
CA PRO A 264 -3.13 -21.11 -13.68
C PRO A 264 -3.64 -20.78 -15.09
N GLU A 265 -4.44 -19.73 -15.22
CA GLU A 265 -4.86 -19.14 -16.49
C GLU A 265 -4.30 -17.72 -16.59
N LYS A 266 -3.83 -17.33 -17.78
CA LYS A 266 -3.55 -15.92 -18.07
C LYS A 266 -4.86 -15.19 -18.31
N ILE A 267 -4.99 -13.96 -17.83
CA ILE A 267 -6.10 -13.07 -18.20
C ILE A 267 -5.77 -12.47 -19.57
N ASP A 268 -6.73 -12.53 -20.51
CA ASP A 268 -6.59 -12.00 -21.87
C ASP A 268 -6.20 -10.51 -21.88
N ASP A 269 -5.44 -10.10 -22.90
CA ASP A 269 -4.97 -8.72 -23.13
C ASP A 269 -4.15 -8.07 -21.98
N THR A 270 -3.60 -8.88 -21.06
CA THR A 270 -2.80 -8.37 -19.92
C THR A 270 -1.28 -8.30 -20.14
N ASP A 271 -0.79 -8.47 -21.37
CA ASP A 271 0.65 -8.37 -21.65
C ASP A 271 1.24 -7.00 -21.30
N GLY A 272 2.31 -7.03 -20.49
CA GLY A 272 2.95 -5.85 -19.93
C GLY A 272 2.11 -5.07 -18.92
N LEU A 273 1.03 -5.67 -18.38
CA LEU A 273 0.29 -5.13 -17.24
C LEU A 273 0.79 -5.71 -15.92
N HIS A 274 0.95 -4.84 -14.94
CA HIS A 274 1.33 -5.16 -13.57
C HIS A 274 0.17 -4.80 -12.64
N LEU A 275 -0.19 -5.66 -11.70
CA LEU A 275 -1.30 -5.39 -10.78
C LEU A 275 -0.94 -4.18 -9.90
N THR A 276 -1.89 -3.28 -9.66
CA THR A 276 -1.74 -2.21 -8.65
C THR A 276 -2.51 -2.60 -7.39
N SER A 277 -3.81 -2.83 -7.52
CA SER A 277 -4.70 -3.44 -6.53
C SER A 277 -5.88 -4.06 -7.28
N TRP A 278 -6.45 -5.19 -6.86
CA TRP A 278 -7.57 -5.76 -7.64
C TRP A 278 -8.80 -4.82 -7.63
N PRO A 279 -9.41 -4.46 -8.77
CA PRO A 279 -9.25 -5.05 -10.12
C PRO A 279 -8.38 -4.24 -11.10
N LEU A 280 -7.60 -3.28 -10.63
CA LEU A 280 -6.75 -2.40 -11.42
C LEU A 280 -5.37 -3.00 -11.69
N ALA A 281 -4.92 -2.90 -12.94
CA ALA A 281 -3.54 -3.14 -13.35
C ALA A 281 -3.04 -2.00 -14.23
N ALA A 282 -1.75 -1.70 -14.17
CA ALA A 282 -1.12 -0.61 -14.90
C ALA A 282 -0.14 -1.12 -15.96
N GLY A 283 -0.17 -0.48 -17.11
CA GLY A 283 0.89 -0.57 -18.13
C GLY A 283 1.87 0.58 -17.98
N TYR A 284 3.14 0.33 -18.31
CA TYR A 284 4.21 1.32 -18.22
C TYR A 284 4.73 1.72 -19.60
N ALA A 285 5.14 2.98 -19.74
CA ALA A 285 5.88 3.45 -20.89
C ALA A 285 7.27 2.76 -20.97
N PRO A 286 7.83 2.57 -22.18
CA PRO A 286 9.24 2.20 -22.34
C PRO A 286 10.15 3.20 -21.64
N GLY A 287 11.19 2.72 -20.97
CA GLY A 287 12.12 3.54 -20.19
C GLY A 287 12.98 2.72 -19.25
N LYS A 288 13.92 3.36 -18.56
CA LYS A 288 14.75 2.71 -17.53
C LYS A 288 13.90 2.32 -16.31
N SER A 289 14.27 1.21 -15.68
CA SER A 289 13.66 0.80 -14.40
C SER A 289 13.82 1.90 -13.36
N GLY A 290 12.76 2.25 -12.64
CA GLY A 290 12.76 3.37 -11.69
C GLY A 290 12.63 4.77 -12.30
N GLU A 291 12.47 4.91 -13.63
CA GLU A 291 12.14 6.18 -14.30
C GLU A 291 10.79 6.12 -15.03
N LYS A 292 10.25 4.91 -15.30
CA LYS A 292 9.03 4.70 -16.11
C LYS A 292 7.80 5.37 -15.49
N ASN A 293 7.03 6.02 -16.35
CA ASN A 293 5.64 6.43 -16.07
C ASN A 293 4.69 5.27 -16.37
N GLN A 294 3.62 5.14 -15.59
CA GLN A 294 2.42 4.45 -16.06
C GLN A 294 1.86 5.20 -17.28
N ASN A 295 1.41 4.45 -18.29
CA ASN A 295 0.83 5.01 -19.52
C ASN A 295 -0.62 4.58 -19.75
N ARG A 296 -1.10 3.61 -18.98
CA ARG A 296 -2.52 3.21 -18.93
C ARG A 296 -2.81 2.50 -17.61
N VAL A 297 -4.03 2.65 -17.13
CA VAL A 297 -4.64 1.77 -16.11
C VAL A 297 -5.75 0.98 -16.79
N VAL A 298 -5.91 -0.28 -16.39
CA VAL A 298 -6.92 -1.21 -16.92
C VAL A 298 -7.68 -1.82 -15.75
N ASN A 299 -9.00 -1.74 -15.80
CA ASN A 299 -9.87 -2.49 -14.89
C ASN A 299 -10.12 -3.89 -15.48
N LEU A 300 -9.54 -4.91 -14.85
CA LEU A 300 -9.58 -6.30 -15.31
C LEU A 300 -10.96 -6.97 -15.14
N GLU A 301 -11.86 -6.41 -14.33
CA GLU A 301 -13.25 -6.89 -14.24
C GLU A 301 -14.13 -6.37 -15.40
N THR A 302 -13.79 -5.24 -16.00
CA THR A 302 -14.62 -4.58 -17.04
C THR A 302 -13.97 -4.47 -18.41
N GLY A 303 -12.65 -4.71 -18.52
CA GLY A 303 -11.86 -4.44 -19.72
C GLY A 303 -11.67 -2.95 -20.02
N GLN A 304 -12.16 -2.05 -19.16
CA GLN A 304 -12.04 -0.60 -19.37
C GLN A 304 -10.59 -0.18 -19.16
N SER A 305 -9.98 0.42 -20.19
CA SER A 305 -8.68 1.08 -20.09
C SER A 305 -8.83 2.60 -20.07
N THR A 306 -8.08 3.24 -19.18
CA THR A 306 -7.89 4.69 -19.11
C THR A 306 -6.44 4.97 -19.48
N ALA A 307 -6.20 5.83 -20.47
CA ALA A 307 -4.86 6.30 -20.78
C ALA A 307 -4.35 7.19 -19.62
N VAL A 308 -3.07 7.09 -19.30
CA VAL A 308 -2.41 7.97 -18.31
C VAL A 308 -1.52 8.93 -19.07
N GLU A 309 -1.90 10.20 -19.09
CA GLU A 309 -1.15 11.26 -19.78
C GLU A 309 -0.14 11.88 -18.82
N ALA A 310 1.13 11.50 -18.96
CA ALA A 310 2.23 12.10 -18.20
C ALA A 310 2.66 13.42 -18.85
N ALA A 311 2.65 14.51 -18.08
CA ALA A 311 3.13 15.80 -18.54
C ALA A 311 4.61 15.75 -19.01
N PRO A 312 5.02 16.62 -19.97
CA PRO A 312 6.39 16.60 -20.49
C PRO A 312 7.48 16.73 -19.42
N GLY A 313 8.39 15.75 -19.39
CA GLY A 313 9.49 15.70 -18.41
C GLY A 313 9.11 15.13 -17.04
N THR A 314 7.86 14.67 -16.84
CA THR A 314 7.49 13.87 -15.68
C THR A 314 8.10 12.47 -15.76
N THR A 315 8.57 11.95 -14.63
CA THR A 315 9.10 10.59 -14.44
C THR A 315 8.42 9.92 -13.24
N GLN A 316 8.54 8.59 -13.14
CA GLN A 316 8.00 7.77 -12.04
C GLN A 316 6.48 7.85 -11.81
N LEU A 317 5.71 8.40 -12.76
CA LEU A 317 4.27 8.64 -12.60
C LEU A 317 3.53 7.35 -12.26
N THR A 318 2.95 7.29 -11.07
CA THR A 318 2.25 6.13 -10.51
C THR A 318 0.86 6.57 -10.07
N CYS A 319 -0.16 5.87 -10.57
CA CYS A 319 -1.56 6.18 -10.35
C CYS A 319 -2.25 5.21 -9.39
N ALA A 320 -3.12 5.76 -8.56
CA ALA A 320 -4.22 5.05 -7.93
C ALA A 320 -5.49 5.18 -8.80
N THR A 321 -6.68 5.06 -8.19
CA THR A 321 -7.97 5.16 -8.89
C THR A 321 -8.21 6.56 -9.49
N ASP A 322 -7.98 7.62 -8.70
CA ASP A 322 -8.40 9.00 -9.04
C ASP A 322 -7.23 10.00 -9.17
N TRP A 323 -6.01 9.60 -8.77
CA TRP A 323 -4.84 10.47 -8.65
C TRP A 323 -3.56 9.77 -9.11
N CYS A 324 -2.66 10.52 -9.72
CA CYS A 324 -1.31 10.10 -10.07
C CYS A 324 -0.26 11.02 -9.47
N PHE A 325 0.88 10.44 -9.11
CA PHE A 325 2.00 11.12 -8.46
C PHE A 325 3.30 10.75 -9.17
N GLY A 326 4.16 11.72 -9.41
CA GLY A 326 5.44 11.54 -10.10
C GLY A 326 6.45 12.61 -9.71
N ALA A 327 7.59 12.63 -10.40
CA ALA A 327 8.62 13.65 -10.23
C ALA A 327 8.81 14.46 -11.52
N GLN A 328 8.95 15.78 -11.40
CA GLN A 328 9.23 16.68 -12.53
C GLN A 328 10.20 17.77 -12.06
N ARG A 329 11.43 17.80 -12.60
CA ARG A 329 12.50 18.76 -12.25
C ARG A 329 12.66 18.92 -10.72
N ASP A 330 12.95 17.81 -10.06
CA ASP A 330 13.18 17.69 -8.61
C ASP A 330 11.99 18.04 -7.70
N ARG A 331 10.82 18.36 -8.26
CA ARG A 331 9.57 18.55 -7.52
C ARG A 331 8.61 17.36 -7.69
N THR A 332 7.81 17.09 -6.67
CA THR A 332 6.66 16.18 -6.80
C THR A 332 5.61 16.82 -7.71
N VAL A 333 5.12 16.08 -8.70
CA VAL A 333 3.94 16.45 -9.49
C VAL A 333 2.76 15.56 -9.11
N VAL A 334 1.58 16.16 -9.04
CA VAL A 334 0.30 15.51 -8.74
C VAL A 334 -0.68 15.89 -9.84
N GLN A 335 -1.49 14.94 -10.29
CA GLN A 335 -2.50 15.15 -11.33
C GLN A 335 -3.62 14.11 -11.20
N ARG A 336 -4.74 14.33 -11.90
CA ARG A 336 -5.73 13.30 -12.17
C ARG A 336 -5.19 12.25 -13.13
N ILE A 337 -5.90 11.12 -13.22
CA ILE A 337 -5.54 10.00 -14.10
C ILE A 337 -5.56 10.37 -15.59
N ASP A 338 -6.42 11.31 -15.98
CA ASP A 338 -6.52 11.89 -17.33
C ASP A 338 -5.58 13.08 -17.57
N GLY A 339 -4.72 13.41 -16.60
CA GLY A 339 -3.80 14.55 -16.67
C GLY A 339 -4.40 15.90 -16.25
N SER A 340 -5.69 15.97 -15.88
CA SER A 340 -6.27 17.20 -15.34
C SER A 340 -5.72 17.55 -13.94
N ASP A 341 -6.01 18.76 -13.48
CA ASP A 341 -5.67 19.26 -12.14
C ASP A 341 -4.17 19.11 -11.80
N GLN A 342 -3.29 19.24 -12.79
CA GLN A 342 -1.85 19.09 -12.59
C GLN A 342 -1.30 20.23 -11.70
N GLU A 343 -0.72 19.85 -10.55
CA GLU A 343 -0.03 20.71 -9.61
C GLU A 343 1.40 20.21 -9.37
N GLN A 344 2.35 21.13 -9.19
CA GLN A 344 3.66 20.82 -8.59
C GLN A 344 3.62 21.19 -7.11
N LEU A 345 3.96 20.24 -6.24
CA LEU A 345 4.07 20.54 -4.82
C LEU A 345 5.19 21.56 -4.55
N PRO A 346 5.09 22.35 -3.47
CA PRO A 346 6.15 23.25 -3.01
C PRO A 346 7.55 22.63 -2.98
N GLU A 347 8.57 23.47 -3.18
CA GLU A 347 9.95 23.07 -2.90
C GLU A 347 10.08 22.56 -1.47
N GLY A 348 10.93 21.56 -1.28
CA GLY A 348 10.97 20.80 -0.04
C GLY A 348 10.25 19.45 -0.11
N MET A 349 9.53 19.11 -1.18
CA MET A 349 8.80 17.83 -1.29
C MET A 349 9.22 16.97 -2.48
N GLU A 350 10.04 15.96 -2.20
CA GLU A 350 10.50 14.95 -3.15
C GLU A 350 9.58 13.73 -3.18
N PHE A 351 9.15 13.29 -4.37
CA PHE A 351 8.31 12.11 -4.51
C PHE A 351 9.11 10.84 -4.23
N PHE A 352 8.64 10.01 -3.30
CA PHE A 352 9.23 8.69 -3.08
C PHE A 352 8.55 7.66 -3.99
N GLY A 353 9.08 7.52 -5.21
CA GLY A 353 8.47 6.70 -6.25
C GLY A 353 8.27 5.22 -5.87
N GLY A 354 7.20 4.64 -6.39
CA GLY A 354 6.93 3.20 -6.38
C GLY A 354 5.73 2.74 -5.53
N GLU A 355 5.34 3.51 -4.51
CA GLU A 355 4.27 3.10 -3.58
C GLU A 355 3.38 4.27 -3.16
N LEU A 356 2.07 4.03 -3.18
CA LEU A 356 1.03 4.95 -2.73
C LEU A 356 0.45 4.44 -1.41
N LEU A 357 -0.19 5.32 -0.64
CA LEU A 357 -0.84 4.96 0.61
C LEU A 357 -2.37 4.92 0.38
N GLY A 358 -2.89 3.71 0.22
CA GLY A 358 -4.24 3.45 -0.26
C GLY A 358 -4.50 3.99 -1.68
N GLU A 359 -5.73 4.43 -1.95
CA GLU A 359 -6.16 4.92 -3.27
C GLU A 359 -5.98 6.45 -3.49
N ARG A 360 -5.44 7.17 -2.50
CA ARG A 360 -5.54 8.65 -2.47
C ARG A 360 -4.27 9.37 -2.04
N PHE A 361 -3.48 8.80 -1.13
CA PHE A 361 -2.44 9.56 -0.45
C PHE A 361 -1.06 9.28 -1.03
N ALA A 362 -0.25 10.32 -1.20
CA ALA A 362 1.13 10.20 -1.63
C ALA A 362 2.11 10.14 -0.47
N LEU A 363 3.21 9.46 -0.73
CA LEU A 363 4.38 9.41 0.14
C LEU A 363 5.44 10.36 -0.43
N VAL A 364 5.68 11.46 0.29
CA VAL A 364 6.69 12.45 -0.08
C VAL A 364 7.75 12.57 1.01
N SER A 365 8.97 12.84 0.62
CA SER A 365 10.11 13.03 1.52
C SER A 365 10.43 14.52 1.62
N PRO A 366 10.79 15.03 2.81
CA PRO A 366 11.32 16.38 2.88
C PRO A 366 12.69 16.39 2.20
N SER A 367 12.89 17.30 1.23
CA SER A 367 14.22 17.51 0.65
C SER A 367 15.21 17.87 1.76
N SER A 368 16.48 17.54 1.57
CA SER A 368 17.48 17.66 2.64
C SER A 368 17.72 19.12 3.05
N GLY A 369 17.06 19.57 4.10
CA GLY A 369 17.22 20.90 4.69
C GLY A 369 16.57 21.02 6.07
N GLY A 370 16.94 22.07 6.82
CA GLY A 370 16.51 22.34 8.20
C GLY A 370 17.43 21.75 9.26
N ASP A 371 17.36 22.30 10.49
CA ASP A 371 18.05 21.77 11.65
C ASP A 371 17.11 20.83 12.45
N PRO A 372 17.38 19.51 12.53
CA PRO A 372 16.52 18.58 13.26
C PRO A 372 16.50 18.82 14.78
N ALA A 373 17.46 19.56 15.33
CA ALA A 373 17.47 19.95 16.74
C ALA A 373 16.42 21.04 17.04
N GLY A 374 16.26 22.02 16.14
CA GLY A 374 15.26 23.09 16.25
C GLY A 374 13.89 22.70 15.69
N ASP A 375 13.84 22.35 14.41
CA ASP A 375 12.61 22.19 13.64
C ASP A 375 12.00 20.78 13.76
N TYR A 376 10.68 20.66 13.58
CA TYR A 376 10.05 19.38 13.30
C TYR A 376 10.32 18.98 11.84
N ILE A 377 11.37 18.21 11.63
CA ILE A 377 11.69 17.60 10.33
C ILE A 377 11.22 16.14 10.37
N PRO A 378 10.20 15.74 9.60
CA PRO A 378 9.79 14.35 9.57
C PRO A 378 10.75 13.48 8.75
N VAL A 379 10.65 12.15 8.88
CA VAL A 379 11.36 11.23 7.96
C VAL A 379 10.60 10.98 6.67
N ARG A 380 9.27 11.02 6.73
CA ARG A 380 8.34 10.95 5.59
C ARG A 380 7.14 11.83 5.84
N MET A 381 6.42 12.16 4.78
CA MET A 381 5.18 12.91 4.85
C MET A 381 4.12 12.18 4.03
N VAL A 382 2.89 12.23 4.53
CA VAL A 382 1.72 11.80 3.78
C VAL A 382 1.04 13.05 3.25
N TYR A 383 0.81 13.12 1.94
CA TYR A 383 0.08 14.21 1.28
C TYR A 383 -1.29 13.74 0.83
N ASP A 384 -2.31 14.57 1.10
CA ASP A 384 -3.69 14.39 0.65
C ASP A 384 -4.04 15.39 -0.47
N PRO A 385 -4.08 14.97 -1.74
CA PRO A 385 -4.35 15.86 -2.86
C PRO A 385 -5.78 16.44 -2.88
N ALA A 386 -6.72 15.84 -2.14
CA ALA A 386 -8.11 16.32 -2.11
C ALA A 386 -8.40 17.28 -0.96
N THR A 387 -7.44 17.55 -0.06
CA THR A 387 -7.53 18.61 0.97
C THR A 387 -6.33 19.56 0.98
N GLY A 388 -5.25 19.24 0.25
CA GLY A 388 -3.96 19.94 0.33
C GLY A 388 -3.22 19.71 1.65
N GLN A 389 -3.71 18.83 2.54
CA GLN A 389 -3.11 18.60 3.84
C GLN A 389 -1.88 17.68 3.77
N ILE A 390 -0.89 17.98 4.61
CA ILE A 390 0.36 17.24 4.73
C ILE A 390 0.59 16.89 6.20
N GLY A 391 0.71 15.60 6.50
CA GLY A 391 1.03 15.09 7.83
C GLY A 391 2.42 14.46 7.87
N GLY A 392 3.28 14.95 8.76
CA GLY A 392 4.61 14.40 8.99
C GLY A 392 4.57 13.08 9.76
N VAL A 393 5.24 12.07 9.22
CA VAL A 393 5.45 10.77 9.85
C VAL A 393 6.83 10.76 10.50
N HIS A 394 6.81 10.69 11.84
CA HIS A 394 7.93 10.56 12.77
C HIS A 394 9.05 11.61 12.68
N ARG A 395 9.40 12.25 13.80
CA ARG A 395 10.50 13.23 13.85
C ARG A 395 11.86 12.56 13.58
N ARG A 396 12.63 13.12 12.65
CA ARG A 396 14.04 12.77 12.39
C ARG A 396 14.88 13.06 13.63
N SER A 397 15.63 12.06 14.11
CA SER A 397 16.59 12.21 15.21
C SER A 397 17.77 13.09 14.78
N PRO A 398 18.25 14.04 15.61
CA PRO A 398 19.51 14.73 15.36
C PRO A 398 20.74 13.80 15.53
N GLU A 399 20.59 12.68 16.24
CA GLU A 399 21.69 11.77 16.61
C GLU A 399 21.90 10.59 15.64
N GLY A 400 21.00 10.38 14.67
CA GLY A 400 21.13 9.27 13.73
C GLY A 400 19.88 8.95 12.92
N SER A 401 19.86 7.73 12.35
CA SER A 401 18.75 7.22 11.55
C SER A 401 17.49 7.03 12.39
N THR A 402 16.37 7.53 11.87
CA THR A 402 15.02 7.28 12.40
C THR A 402 14.30 6.30 11.48
N SER A 403 13.77 5.20 12.02
CA SER A 403 13.08 4.16 11.23
C SER A 403 11.55 4.29 11.27
N TYR A 404 10.92 3.99 10.14
CA TYR A 404 9.47 3.82 9.98
C TYR A 404 9.24 2.61 9.05
N GLY A 405 8.01 2.14 8.95
CA GLY A 405 7.61 1.03 8.10
C GLY A 405 6.28 1.29 7.37
N PHE A 406 6.10 0.55 6.29
CA PHE A 406 4.85 0.41 5.55
C PHE A 406 4.23 -0.94 5.87
N GLY A 407 2.91 -1.02 5.88
CA GLY A 407 2.23 -2.30 6.05
C GLY A 407 2.53 -3.25 4.88
N THR A 408 2.78 -4.54 5.16
CA THR A 408 3.19 -5.53 4.15
C THR A 408 2.02 -6.14 3.36
N SER A 409 1.14 -5.28 2.86
CA SER A 409 0.08 -5.70 1.96
C SER A 409 0.58 -5.85 0.52
N SER A 410 -0.19 -6.55 -0.32
CA SER A 410 0.10 -6.65 -1.75
C SER A 410 -0.36 -5.40 -2.49
N SER A 411 -1.64 -5.04 -2.34
CA SER A 411 -2.17 -3.73 -2.71
C SER A 411 -1.50 -2.59 -1.91
N PRO A 412 -1.45 -1.35 -2.45
CA PRO A 412 -1.08 -0.14 -1.72
C PRO A 412 -1.66 -0.08 -0.31
N THR A 413 -0.81 -0.30 0.70
CA THR A 413 -1.24 -0.38 2.09
C THR A 413 -1.86 0.93 2.55
N THR A 414 -2.82 0.88 3.48
CA THR A 414 -3.44 2.10 4.02
C THR A 414 -2.72 2.63 5.26
N ILE A 415 -1.65 1.97 5.72
CA ILE A 415 -0.96 2.29 6.98
C ILE A 415 0.52 2.62 6.82
N MET A 416 0.97 3.59 7.61
CA MET A 416 2.37 3.76 7.99
C MET A 416 2.51 3.54 9.49
N TYR A 417 3.66 3.04 9.93
CA TYR A 417 3.93 2.88 11.35
C TYR A 417 5.38 3.22 11.73
N TRP A 418 5.59 3.65 12.96
CA TRP A 418 6.90 4.02 13.49
C TRP A 418 6.95 3.84 15.01
N ASP A 419 8.14 3.88 15.59
CA ASP A 419 8.34 3.71 17.04
C ASP A 419 8.94 4.99 17.61
N GLU A 420 8.14 5.77 18.35
CA GLU A 420 8.55 7.09 18.84
C GLU A 420 9.60 7.04 19.94
N ASP A 421 9.70 5.91 20.65
CA ASP A 421 10.70 5.68 21.70
C ASP A 421 12.03 5.19 21.11
N LYS A 422 12.06 4.83 19.83
CA LYS A 422 13.24 4.31 19.14
C LYS A 422 14.07 5.46 18.58
N LYS A 423 15.30 5.58 19.07
CA LYS A 423 16.23 6.66 18.71
C LYS A 423 17.46 6.09 18.02
N GLY A 424 17.79 6.65 16.85
CA GLY A 424 19.08 6.45 16.22
C GLY A 424 20.17 7.20 16.98
N HIS A 425 21.25 6.48 17.30
CA HIS A 425 22.47 6.99 17.90
C HIS A 425 23.67 6.58 17.05
N ARG A 426 24.69 7.43 16.96
CA ARG A 426 25.91 7.16 16.21
C ARG A 426 27.04 6.70 17.14
N GLU A 427 27.36 5.41 17.10
CA GLU A 427 28.52 4.85 17.81
C GLU A 427 29.78 4.94 16.94
N CYS A 428 30.70 5.84 17.31
CA CYS A 428 32.01 5.95 16.68
C CYS A 428 33.06 5.17 17.46
N ARG A 429 33.84 4.32 16.77
CA ARG A 429 34.91 3.50 17.33
C ARG A 429 36.17 3.61 16.48
N THR A 430 37.33 3.74 17.12
CA THR A 430 38.62 3.73 16.43
C THR A 430 38.93 2.30 15.97
N THR A 431 39.03 2.06 14.66
CA THR A 431 39.20 0.72 14.06
C THR A 431 40.64 0.37 13.71
N SER A 432 41.60 1.27 13.95
CA SER A 432 43.02 1.00 13.69
C SER A 432 43.94 1.78 14.63
N PRO A 433 45.17 1.29 14.88
CA PRO A 433 46.21 2.05 15.59
C PRO A 433 46.57 3.39 14.94
N ALA A 434 46.30 3.54 13.63
CA ALA A 434 46.51 4.77 12.86
C ALA A 434 45.43 5.85 13.10
N GLY A 435 44.46 5.62 14.00
CA GLY A 435 43.45 6.61 14.39
C GLY A 435 42.19 6.65 13.52
N ASN A 436 42.06 5.78 12.51
CA ASN A 436 40.83 5.71 11.71
C ASN A 436 39.59 5.45 12.59
N VAL A 437 38.57 6.32 12.47
CA VAL A 437 37.31 6.20 13.21
C VAL A 437 36.21 5.71 12.28
N SER A 438 35.61 4.55 12.59
CA SER A 438 34.40 4.07 11.95
C SER A 438 33.19 4.41 12.83
N CYS A 439 32.17 5.02 12.25
CA CYS A 439 30.92 5.31 12.95
C CYS A 439 29.80 4.44 12.39
N GLN A 440 29.08 3.74 13.26
CA GLN A 440 27.89 2.97 12.92
C GLN A 440 26.67 3.62 13.57
N SER A 441 25.58 3.74 12.81
CA SER A 441 24.28 4.07 13.38
C SER A 441 23.69 2.83 14.03
N THR A 442 23.36 2.93 15.32
CA THR A 442 22.64 1.93 16.10
C THR A 442 21.32 2.53 16.56
N GLU A 443 20.32 1.70 16.82
CA GLU A 443 19.05 2.15 17.37
C GLU A 443 18.93 1.68 18.81
N ARG A 444 18.46 2.54 19.70
CA ARG A 444 18.20 2.23 21.12
C ARG A 444 16.78 2.65 21.50
N GLY A 445 16.21 2.01 22.51
CA GLY A 445 14.82 2.21 22.90
C GLY A 445 13.84 1.46 21.99
N GLY A 446 12.55 1.78 22.13
CA GLY A 446 11.48 1.18 21.35
C GLY A 446 11.18 -0.30 21.65
N GLY A 447 10.50 -0.96 20.72
CA GLY A 447 10.10 -2.37 20.75
C GLY A 447 8.91 -2.70 21.67
N LYS A 448 8.24 -1.67 22.19
CA LYS A 448 7.03 -1.79 23.04
C LYS A 448 5.76 -1.51 22.26
N GLU A 449 5.71 -0.41 21.54
CA GLU A 449 4.55 0.08 20.81
C GLU A 449 4.97 0.68 19.46
N PHE A 450 4.06 0.61 18.49
CA PHE A 450 4.08 1.42 17.29
C PHE A 450 3.08 2.56 17.42
N THR A 451 3.42 3.68 16.82
CA THR A 451 2.47 4.70 16.39
C THR A 451 2.06 4.33 14.97
N VAL A 452 0.77 4.22 14.70
CA VAL A 452 0.21 3.80 13.41
C VAL A 452 -0.66 4.93 12.87
N LEU A 453 -0.37 5.38 11.65
CA LEU A 453 -1.25 6.22 10.85
C LEU A 453 -2.09 5.32 9.94
N ASN A 454 -3.42 5.30 10.10
CA ASN A 454 -4.35 4.58 9.24
C ASN A 454 -5.17 5.55 8.37
N THR A 455 -4.85 5.63 7.08
CA THR A 455 -5.52 6.54 6.15
C THR A 455 -7.01 6.27 5.95
N LEU A 456 -7.52 5.07 6.27
CA LEU A 456 -8.95 4.78 6.25
C LEU A 456 -9.75 5.56 7.31
N ALA A 457 -9.09 6.09 8.35
CA ALA A 457 -9.71 6.95 9.34
C ALA A 457 -9.70 8.45 8.97
N ILE A 458 -8.98 8.83 7.90
CA ILE A 458 -9.01 10.19 7.37
C ILE A 458 -10.30 10.38 6.57
N LYS A 459 -11.16 11.29 7.02
CA LYS A 459 -12.44 11.56 6.36
C LYS A 459 -12.22 12.14 4.94
N PRO A 460 -13.10 11.83 3.97
CA PRO A 460 -13.19 12.59 2.73
C PRO A 460 -13.37 14.09 2.99
N ALA A 461 -12.87 14.93 2.09
CA ALA A 461 -13.36 16.30 2.01
C ALA A 461 -14.86 16.28 1.75
N SER A 462 -15.62 17.09 2.48
CA SER A 462 -17.09 17.18 2.44
C SER A 462 -17.57 18.19 1.40
#